data_AF-A0A821AVJ8-F1
#
_entry.id   AF-A0A821AVJ8-F1
#
_cell.length_a   1.000
_cell.length_b   1.000
_cell.length_c   1.000
_cell.angle_alpha   90.00
_cell.angle_beta   90.00
_cell.angle_gamma   90.00
#
_symmetry.space_group_name_H-M   'P 1'
#
loop_
_entity.id
_entity.type
_entity.pdbx_description
1 polymer ?
#
loop_
_entity_poly.entity_id
_entity_poly.type
_entity_poly.pdbx_seq_one_letter_code
_entity_poly.pdbx_strand_id
1 'polypeptide(L)'
;GGPWDSSLFIFSKVDLVGNGGFSLRTRSKILALLALHPYDNKVPEDVWYSQNLRRVNASIAPVDVAKTFSVDTVFYERPLAVHRFALRCRTREKLFETCPEAMMVLSGSCQ
;
A
#
# COMPACT_ATOMS: atom_id res chain seq x y z
N GLY A 1 2.32 0.06 -4.53
CA GLY A 1 1.27 -0.84 -4.03
C GLY A 1 0.08 -0.05 -3.49
N GLY A 2 -0.62 -0.58 -2.47
CA GLY A 2 -1.83 0.04 -1.94
C GLY A 2 -1.57 1.28 -1.05
N PRO A 3 -2.48 2.26 -1.04
CA PRO A 3 -2.36 3.43 -0.18
C PRO A 3 -2.83 3.14 1.25
N TRP A 4 -2.26 3.87 2.20
CA TRP A 4 -2.66 3.81 3.60
C TRP A 4 -3.27 5.12 4.09
N ASP A 5 -4.07 5.00 5.14
CA ASP A 5 -4.70 6.12 5.84
C ASP A 5 -3.69 6.68 6.85
N SER A 6 -3.34 7.95 6.67
CA SER A 6 -2.40 8.68 7.53
C SER A 6 -2.84 8.77 9.01
N SER A 7 -4.11 8.51 9.32
CA SER A 7 -4.62 8.48 10.70
C SER A 7 -4.31 7.16 11.42
N LEU A 8 -4.00 6.10 10.67
CA LEU A 8 -3.75 4.77 11.21
C LEU A 8 -2.27 4.47 11.44
N PHE A 9 -1.37 5.31 10.92
CA PHE A 9 0.06 5.10 10.97
C PHE A 9 0.81 6.36 11.38
N ILE A 10 1.87 6.19 12.17
CA ILE A 10 2.77 7.28 12.63
C ILE A 10 3.81 7.63 11.55
N PHE A 11 3.73 7.02 10.37
CA PHE A 11 4.66 7.25 9.27
C PHE A 11 4.42 8.60 8.58
N SER A 12 5.41 9.04 7.80
CA SER A 12 5.35 10.29 7.02
C SER A 12 4.02 10.45 6.28
N LYS A 13 3.40 11.62 6.43
CA LYS A 13 2.15 11.98 5.74
C LYS A 13 2.32 12.35 4.27
N VAL A 14 3.56 12.38 3.78
CA VAL A 14 3.90 12.97 2.47
C VAL A 14 3.69 11.97 1.32
N ASP A 15 4.00 10.69 1.53
CA ASP A 15 3.86 9.64 0.52
C ASP A 15 3.07 8.47 1.12
N LEU A 16 1.74 8.56 1.05
CA LEU A 16 0.77 7.62 1.64
C LEU A 16 0.54 6.34 0.81
N VAL A 17 1.55 5.94 0.04
CA VAL A 17 1.45 4.80 -0.89
C VAL A 17 2.48 3.77 -0.51
N GLY A 18 2.00 2.62 -0.03
CA GLY A 18 2.81 1.47 0.32
C GLY A 18 2.97 0.50 -0.80
N ASN A 19 3.72 -0.58 -0.53
CA ASN A 19 3.92 -1.64 -1.50
C ASN A 19 3.26 -2.92 -1.03
N GLY A 20 1.93 -2.98 -1.18
CA GLY A 20 1.22 -4.25 -1.16
C GLY A 20 1.87 -5.25 -2.14
N GLY A 21 2.67 -6.17 -1.61
CA GLY A 21 3.22 -7.41 -2.18
C GLY A 21 4.02 -7.41 -3.49
N PHE A 22 3.82 -6.44 -4.38
CA PHE A 22 4.10 -6.58 -5.82
C PHE A 22 4.72 -5.34 -6.45
N SER A 23 5.40 -4.52 -5.66
CA SER A 23 5.80 -3.23 -6.20
C SER A 23 7.03 -3.36 -7.09
N LEU A 24 6.74 -3.27 -8.38
CA LEU A 24 7.70 -3.20 -9.45
C LEU A 24 8.51 -1.92 -9.28
N ARG A 25 9.70 -2.07 -8.70
CA ARG A 25 10.66 -0.98 -8.54
C ARG A 25 11.77 -1.14 -9.56
N THR A 26 12.15 -0.05 -10.20
CA THR A 26 13.26 -0.07 -11.15
C THR A 26 14.58 -0.33 -10.41
N ARG A 27 15.24 -1.46 -10.69
CA ARG A 27 16.50 -1.86 -10.04
C ARG A 27 17.56 -0.76 -10.04
N SER A 28 17.75 -0.07 -11.16
CA SER A 28 18.73 1.02 -11.26
C SER A 28 18.43 2.17 -10.29
N LYS A 29 17.15 2.50 -10.08
CA LYS A 29 16.72 3.53 -9.12
C LYS A 29 16.93 3.08 -7.68
N ILE A 30 16.65 1.81 -7.37
CA ILE A 30 16.90 1.24 -6.04
C ILE A 30 18.39 1.32 -5.70
N LEU A 31 19.26 0.86 -6.60
CA LEU A 31 20.71 0.88 -6.37
C LEU A 31 21.25 2.32 -6.22
N ALA A 32 20.79 3.24 -7.07
CA ALA A 32 21.14 4.66 -6.95
C ALA A 32 20.70 5.25 -5.60
N LEU A 33 19.50 4.88 -5.13
CA LEU A 33 19.00 5.36 -3.86
C LEU A 33 19.80 4.81 -2.68
N LEU A 34 20.08 3.50 -2.67
CA LEU A 34 20.85 2.86 -1.61
C LEU A 34 22.30 3.38 -1.53
N ALA A 35 22.89 3.75 -2.66
CA ALA A 35 24.21 4.37 -2.69
C ALA A 35 24.21 5.78 -2.08
N LEU A 36 23.11 6.55 -2.27
CA LEU A 36 22.96 7.91 -1.75
C LEU A 36 22.51 7.93 -0.28
N HIS A 37 21.60 7.04 0.07
CA HIS A 37 20.93 6.97 1.37
C HIS A 37 20.72 5.50 1.72
N PRO A 38 21.65 4.87 2.46
CA PRO A 38 21.50 3.47 2.85
C PRO A 38 20.25 3.24 3.71
N TYR A 39 19.58 2.11 3.49
CA TYR A 39 18.45 1.69 4.32
C TYR A 39 18.93 1.36 5.75
N ASP A 40 18.28 1.95 6.76
CA ASP A 40 18.71 1.87 8.17
C ASP A 40 17.85 0.94 9.03
N ASN A 41 16.90 0.22 8.42
CA ASN A 41 16.04 -0.77 9.06
C ASN A 41 15.15 -0.24 10.22
N LYS A 42 14.90 1.07 10.28
CA LYS A 42 14.04 1.66 11.34
C LYS A 42 12.55 1.63 11.04
N VAL A 43 12.17 1.57 9.77
CA VAL A 43 10.79 1.45 9.30
C VAL A 43 10.70 0.31 8.29
N PRO A 44 9.51 -0.28 8.05
CA PRO A 44 9.36 -1.28 7.01
C PRO A 44 9.98 -0.85 5.67
N GLU A 45 10.62 -1.79 4.99
CA GLU A 45 11.36 -1.57 3.73
C GLU A 45 10.53 -0.79 2.71
N ASP A 46 9.25 -1.15 2.59
CA ASP A 46 8.35 -0.58 1.62
C ASP A 46 8.02 0.88 1.92
N VAL A 47 7.72 1.17 3.18
CA VAL A 47 7.52 2.53 3.69
C VAL A 47 8.77 3.36 3.45
N TRP A 48 9.96 2.81 3.73
CA TRP A 48 11.23 3.52 3.52
C TRP A 48 11.43 3.87 2.04
N TYR A 49 11.20 2.93 1.12
CA TYR A 49 11.33 3.19 -0.31
C TYR A 49 10.32 4.23 -0.80
N SER A 50 9.06 4.13 -0.38
CA SER A 50 8.04 5.12 -0.74
C SER A 50 8.38 6.52 -0.26
N GLN A 51 9.05 6.67 0.88
CA GLN A 51 9.46 7.99 1.39
C GLN A 51 10.71 8.55 0.70
N ASN A 52 11.51 7.72 0.03
CA ASN A 52 12.85 8.11 -0.42
C ASN A 52 13.07 8.00 -1.93
N LEU A 53 12.24 7.26 -2.68
CA LEU A 53 12.40 7.06 -4.12
C LEU A 53 12.41 8.37 -4.93
N ARG A 54 11.70 9.40 -4.47
CA ARG A 54 11.73 10.72 -5.11
C ARG A 54 13.12 11.36 -5.11
N ARG A 55 14.02 11.01 -4.18
CA ARG A 55 15.40 11.53 -4.11
C ARG A 55 16.24 11.15 -5.32
N VAL A 56 15.86 10.10 -6.04
CA VAL A 56 16.55 9.63 -7.25
C VAL A 56 15.69 9.82 -8.51
N ASN A 57 14.77 10.79 -8.47
CA ASN A 57 13.84 11.07 -9.57
C ASN A 57 13.07 9.83 -10.03
N ALA A 58 12.69 8.95 -9.10
CA ALA A 58 11.73 7.89 -9.38
C ALA A 58 10.30 8.40 -9.14
N SER A 59 9.36 7.90 -9.93
CA SER A 59 7.94 8.20 -9.77
C SER A 59 7.32 7.31 -8.71
N ILE A 60 6.38 7.91 -7.96
CA ILE A 60 5.50 7.20 -7.04
C ILE A 60 4.09 7.45 -7.54
N ALA A 61 3.29 6.39 -7.65
CA ALA A 61 1.90 6.52 -8.06
C ALA A 61 1.17 7.42 -7.05
N PRO A 62 0.34 8.37 -7.52
CA PRO A 62 -0.50 9.15 -6.62
C PRO A 62 -1.56 8.23 -5.98
N VAL A 63 -2.11 8.65 -4.83
CA VAL A 63 -3.01 7.83 -3.99
C VAL A 63 -4.25 7.35 -4.75
N ASP A 64 -4.80 8.19 -5.62
CA ASP A 64 -5.96 7.91 -6.47
C ASP A 64 -5.70 6.80 -7.49
N VAL A 65 -4.46 6.68 -7.98
CA VAL A 65 -4.02 5.56 -8.82
C VAL A 65 -3.68 4.35 -7.96
N ALA A 66 -2.96 4.54 -6.85
CA ALA A 66 -2.52 3.46 -5.97
C ALA A 66 -3.67 2.61 -5.41
N LYS A 67 -4.80 3.24 -5.04
CA LYS A 67 -5.98 2.54 -4.50
C LYS A 67 -6.61 1.55 -5.48
N THR A 68 -6.38 1.74 -6.78
CA THR A 68 -6.87 0.82 -7.82
C THR A 68 -6.11 -0.50 -7.85
N PHE A 69 -4.85 -0.48 -7.41
CA PHE A 69 -3.99 -1.65 -7.38
C PHE A 69 -4.34 -2.57 -6.21
N SER A 70 -4.44 -2.01 -5.00
CA SER A 70 -4.79 -2.83 -3.84
C SER A 70 -5.57 -2.05 -2.79
N VAL A 71 -6.65 -2.66 -2.28
CA VAL A 71 -7.33 -2.21 -1.07
C VAL A 71 -6.53 -2.67 0.14
N ASP A 72 -5.97 -1.68 0.84
CA ASP A 72 -5.38 -1.84 2.17
C ASP A 72 -6.27 -1.08 3.16
N THR A 73 -5.86 0.04 3.75
CA THR A 73 -6.77 0.83 4.60
C THR A 73 -7.67 1.80 3.83
N VAL A 74 -7.38 2.05 2.54
CA VAL A 74 -8.18 2.93 1.68
C VAL A 74 -9.03 2.08 0.73
N PHE A 75 -10.34 2.27 0.77
CA PHE A 75 -11.27 1.52 -0.07
C PHE A 75 -11.25 1.98 -1.53
N TYR A 76 -11.34 1.02 -2.43
CA TYR A 76 -11.64 1.20 -3.83
C TYR A 76 -12.61 0.09 -4.26
N GLU A 77 -13.58 0.44 -5.08
CA GLU A 77 -14.72 -0.42 -5.40
C GLU A 77 -14.32 -1.67 -6.20
N ARG A 78 -13.35 -1.55 -7.11
CA ARG A 78 -12.93 -2.64 -8.00
C ARG A 78 -11.41 -2.82 -8.00
N PRO A 79 -10.82 -3.22 -6.85
CA PRO A 79 -9.37 -3.32 -6.75
C PRO A 79 -8.84 -4.56 -7.45
N LEU A 80 -7.60 -4.49 -7.95
CA LEU A 80 -6.91 -5.66 -8.48
C LEU A 80 -6.54 -6.66 -7.37
N ALA A 81 -6.22 -6.16 -6.17
CA ALA A 81 -5.80 -6.98 -5.03
C ALA A 81 -6.39 -6.47 -3.71
N VAL A 82 -6.44 -7.34 -2.70
CA VAL A 82 -6.85 -6.98 -1.34
C VAL A 82 -5.73 -7.39 -0.40
N HIS A 83 -5.24 -6.45 0.39
CA HIS A 83 -4.25 -6.73 1.42
C HIS A 83 -4.96 -7.30 2.67
N ARG A 84 -4.37 -8.32 3.31
CA ARG A 84 -4.94 -8.97 4.50
C ARG A 84 -4.73 -8.09 5.74
N PHE A 85 -5.33 -6.92 5.74
CA PHE A 85 -5.33 -5.99 6.87
C PHE A 85 -6.71 -6.00 7.56
N ALA A 86 -6.79 -5.45 8.77
CA ALA A 86 -8.02 -5.33 9.53
C ALA A 86 -8.97 -4.29 8.89
N LEU A 87 -9.54 -4.64 7.74
CA LEU A 87 -10.55 -3.84 7.06
C LEU A 87 -11.74 -3.65 7.99
N ARG A 88 -12.22 -2.40 8.10
CA ARG A 88 -13.45 -2.09 8.83
C ARG A 88 -14.62 -2.88 8.22
N CYS A 89 -15.60 -3.23 9.04
CA CYS A 89 -16.73 -4.05 8.62
C CYS A 89 -17.49 -3.50 7.42
N ARG A 90 -17.80 -2.20 7.45
CA ARG A 90 -18.43 -1.52 6.31
C ARG A 90 -17.61 -1.60 5.01
N THR A 91 -16.28 -1.63 5.11
CA THR A 91 -15.39 -1.77 3.96
C THR A 91 -15.42 -3.20 3.43
N ARG A 92 -15.50 -4.19 4.32
CA ARG A 92 -15.58 -5.62 3.96
C ARG A 92 -16.89 -5.95 3.26
N GLU A 93 -18.01 -5.46 3.77
CA GLU A 93 -19.34 -5.65 3.15
C GLU A 93 -19.34 -5.15 1.71
N LYS A 94 -18.88 -3.91 1.48
CA LYS A 94 -18.76 -3.34 0.14
C LYS A 94 -17.77 -4.09 -0.76
N LEU A 95 -16.69 -4.62 -0.19
CA LEU A 95 -15.72 -5.40 -0.95
C LEU A 95 -16.31 -6.75 -1.38
N PHE A 96 -17.18 -7.37 -0.58
CA PHE A 96 -17.82 -8.65 -0.94
C PHE A 96 -18.82 -8.50 -2.09
N GLU A 97 -19.39 -7.32 -2.29
CA GLU A 97 -20.25 -7.02 -3.44
C GLU A 97 -19.49 -7.13 -4.77
N THR A 98 -18.18 -6.83 -4.77
CA THR A 98 -17.36 -6.77 -6.00
C THR A 98 -16.28 -7.84 -6.09
N CYS A 99 -15.86 -8.42 -4.96
CA CYS A 99 -14.91 -9.53 -4.85
C CYS A 99 -15.47 -10.59 -3.87
N PRO A 100 -16.39 -11.45 -4.32
CA PRO A 100 -16.99 -12.48 -3.47
C PRO A 100 -15.97 -13.49 -2.94
N GLU A 101 -14.84 -13.69 -3.62
CA GLU A 101 -13.75 -14.54 -3.15
C GLU A 101 -13.10 -14.01 -1.87
N ALA A 102 -13.10 -12.70 -1.67
CA ALA A 102 -12.63 -12.09 -0.43
C ALA A 102 -13.43 -12.57 0.79
N MET A 103 -14.70 -12.95 0.62
CA MET A 103 -15.53 -13.53 1.68
C MET A 103 -14.95 -14.85 2.20
N MET A 104 -14.36 -15.66 1.33
CA MET A 104 -13.81 -16.97 1.70
C MET A 104 -12.57 -16.82 2.60
N VAL A 105 -11.68 -15.89 2.27
CA VAL A 105 -10.40 -15.66 2.97
C VAL A 105 -10.50 -14.69 4.16
N LEU A 106 -11.51 -13.83 4.18
CA LEU A 106 -11.75 -12.87 5.26
C LEU A 106 -12.94 -13.30 6.13
N SER A 107 -13.30 -14.58 6.17
CA SER A 107 -14.46 -15.12 6.91
C SER A 107 -14.31 -15.08 8.44
N GLY A 108 -14.32 -13.88 9.01
CA GLY A 108 -14.51 -13.63 10.45
C GLY A 108 -15.67 -12.65 10.64
N SER A 109 -16.67 -13.02 11.43
CA SER A 109 -17.88 -12.24 11.65
C SER A 109 -17.55 -10.81 12.04
N CYS A 110 -18.08 -9.85 11.30
CA CYS A 110 -18.17 -8.48 11.75
C CYS A 110 -19.25 -8.42 12.83
N GLN A 111 -18.85 -8.32 14.10
CA GLN A 111 -19.75 -7.98 15.21
C GLN A 111 -19.80 -6.47 15.37
#